data_AF-A0A914S6X8-F1
#
_entry.id   AF-A0A914S6X8-F1
#
_cell.length_a   1.000
_cell.length_b   1.000
_cell.length_c   1.000
_cell.angle_alpha   90.00
_cell.angle_beta   90.00
_cell.angle_gamma   90.00
#
_symmetry.space_group_name_H-M   'P 1'
#
loop_
_entity.id
_entity.type
_entity.pdbx_description
1 polymer ?
#
loop_
_entity_poly.entity_id
_entity_poly.type
_entity_poly.pdbx_seq_one_letter_code
_entity_poly.pdbx_strand_id
1 'polypeptide(L)'
;MAKDYIYAVTPLLIDALMERDIVHRQIAMDAVAHLTLGVYGFGCEDALIHIFNYVWPNMLENSPHVIQRFIFSCDAMRVSLGPIKVLQYCMQALWHPARKVREPIWKDALVAGYPRIPNTERNTYIRYELDYVL
;
A
#
# COMPACT_ATOMS: atom_id res chain seq x y z
N MET A 1 -1.05 6.65 -22.35
CA MET A 1 -2.51 6.75 -22.59
C MET A 1 -3.30 6.67 -21.30
N ALA A 2 -3.12 5.66 -20.44
CA ALA A 2 -3.89 5.54 -19.18
C ALA A 2 -3.80 6.78 -18.25
N LYS A 3 -2.66 7.50 -18.25
CA LYS A 3 -2.44 8.70 -17.43
C LYS A 3 -3.50 9.79 -17.62
N ASP A 4 -4.03 9.93 -18.83
CA ASP A 4 -4.96 11.02 -19.16
C ASP A 4 -6.40 10.67 -18.72
N TYR A 5 -6.66 9.40 -18.39
CA TYR A 5 -7.98 8.88 -18.04
C TYR A 5 -8.12 8.48 -16.56
N ILE A 6 -7.04 8.51 -15.77
CA ILE A 6 -7.06 8.06 -14.37
C ILE A 6 -8.15 8.78 -13.57
N TYR A 7 -8.23 10.10 -13.68
CA TYR A 7 -9.22 10.91 -12.95
C TYR A 7 -10.65 10.62 -13.38
N ALA A 8 -10.88 10.32 -14.67
CA ALA A 8 -12.21 10.00 -15.16
C ALA A 8 -12.70 8.63 -14.63
N VAL A 9 -11.78 7.66 -14.46
CA VAL A 9 -12.10 6.29 -14.03
C VAL A 9 -12.10 6.14 -12.50
N THR A 10 -11.40 7.03 -11.78
CA THR A 10 -11.30 7.03 -10.32
C THR A 10 -12.64 6.89 -9.58
N PRO A 11 -13.69 7.69 -9.84
CA PRO A 11 -14.95 7.57 -9.11
C PRO A 11 -15.63 6.21 -9.30
N LEU A 12 -15.55 5.62 -10.49
CA LEU A 12 -16.11 4.30 -10.78
C LEU A 12 -15.37 3.19 -10.02
N LEU A 13 -14.04 3.28 -9.95
CA LEU A 13 -13.25 2.31 -9.19
C LEU A 13 -13.49 2.44 -7.68
N ILE A 14 -13.63 3.67 -7.18
CA ILE A 14 -13.93 3.92 -5.76
C ILE A 14 -15.28 3.29 -5.38
N ASP A 15 -16.31 3.50 -6.20
CA ASP A 15 -17.63 2.91 -5.97
C ASP A 15 -17.55 1.37 -5.95
N ALA A 16 -16.90 0.77 -6.96
CA ALA A 16 -16.73 -0.68 -7.04
C ALA A 16 -15.86 -1.27 -5.91
N LEU A 17 -14.92 -0.51 -5.34
CA LEU A 17 -14.10 -0.94 -4.19
C LEU A 17 -14.86 -0.89 -2.86
N MET A 18 -15.91 -0.08 -2.76
CA MET A 18 -16.75 0.03 -1.55
C MET A 18 -17.98 -0.87 -1.60
N GLU A 19 -18.27 -1.48 -2.76
CA GLU A 19 -19.43 -2.31 -2.94
C GLU A 19 -19.48 -3.50 -1.96
N ARG A 20 -20.69 -3.93 -1.60
CA ARG A 20 -20.89 -5.04 -0.66
C ARG A 20 -20.44 -6.36 -1.25
N ASP A 21 -20.60 -6.53 -2.56
CA ASP A 21 -20.23 -7.75 -3.28
C ASP A 21 -18.71 -7.89 -3.41
N ILE A 22 -18.20 -9.05 -2.98
CA ILE A 22 -16.78 -9.40 -3.04
C ILE A 22 -16.25 -9.45 -4.46
N VAL A 23 -17.10 -9.80 -5.44
CA VAL A 23 -16.66 -9.95 -6.85
C VAL A 23 -16.36 -8.57 -7.45
N HIS A 24 -17.19 -7.57 -7.16
CA HIS A 24 -16.95 -6.18 -7.57
C HIS A 24 -15.62 -5.67 -7.01
N ARG A 25 -15.39 -5.84 -5.70
CA ARG A 25 -14.13 -5.43 -5.07
C ARG A 25 -12.93 -6.17 -5.65
N GLN A 26 -13.07 -7.47 -5.94
CA GLN A 26 -12.01 -8.29 -6.55
C GLN A 26 -11.60 -7.77 -7.94
N ILE A 27 -12.59 -7.53 -8.81
CA ILE A 27 -12.34 -7.03 -10.18
C ILE A 27 -11.80 -5.59 -10.12
N ALA A 28 -12.33 -4.77 -9.22
CA ALA A 28 -11.86 -3.40 -9.04
C ALA A 28 -10.38 -3.36 -8.59
N MET A 29 -9.97 -4.21 -7.63
CA MET A 29 -8.56 -4.29 -7.22
C MET A 29 -7.63 -4.74 -8.34
N ASP A 30 -8.08 -5.67 -9.18
CA ASP A 30 -7.32 -6.12 -10.35
C ASP A 30 -7.17 -4.99 -11.40
N ALA A 31 -8.27 -4.27 -11.67
CA ALA A 31 -8.25 -3.11 -12.54
C ALA A 31 -7.35 -1.99 -12.01
N VAL A 32 -7.37 -1.73 -10.69
CA VAL A 32 -6.49 -0.76 -10.03
C VAL A 32 -5.02 -1.18 -10.20
N ALA A 33 -4.69 -2.46 -10.04
CA ALA A 33 -3.32 -2.94 -10.21
C ALA A 33 -2.80 -2.66 -11.63
N HIS A 34 -3.58 -3.01 -12.66
CA HIS A 34 -3.22 -2.75 -14.05
C HIS A 34 -3.16 -1.27 -14.40
N LEU A 35 -4.11 -0.46 -13.89
CA LEU A 35 -4.11 0.98 -14.06
C LEU A 35 -2.84 1.58 -13.46
N THR A 36 -2.49 1.17 -12.24
CA THR A 36 -1.33 1.65 -11.49
C THR A 36 -0.04 1.36 -12.24
N LEU A 37 0.17 0.12 -12.69
CA LEU A 37 1.34 -0.25 -13.50
C LEU A 37 1.39 0.51 -14.83
N GLY A 38 0.23 0.79 -15.44
CA GLY A 38 0.13 1.53 -16.69
C GLY A 38 0.41 3.04 -16.57
N VAL A 39 0.33 3.61 -15.36
CA VAL A 39 0.64 5.02 -15.08
C VAL A 39 1.96 5.22 -14.32
N TYR A 40 2.75 4.17 -14.16
CA TYR A 40 4.07 4.23 -13.54
C TYR A 40 4.95 5.31 -14.20
N GLY A 41 5.53 6.20 -13.38
CA GLY A 41 6.47 7.23 -13.83
C GLY A 41 5.85 8.41 -14.58
N PHE A 42 4.52 8.55 -14.58
CA PHE A 42 3.83 9.66 -15.26
C PHE A 42 3.33 10.78 -14.33
N GLY A 43 3.67 10.76 -13.04
CA GLY A 43 3.32 11.84 -12.11
C GLY A 43 1.86 11.84 -11.66
N CYS A 44 1.24 10.65 -11.51
CA CYS A 44 -0.15 10.48 -11.08
C CYS A 44 -0.28 9.96 -9.64
N GLU A 45 0.70 10.26 -8.78
CA GLU A 45 0.79 9.71 -7.42
C GLU A 45 -0.38 10.17 -6.53
N ASP A 46 -0.93 11.35 -6.77
CA ASP A 46 -2.07 11.88 -6.02
C ASP A 46 -3.35 11.06 -6.23
N ALA A 47 -3.71 10.77 -7.49
CA ALA A 47 -4.83 9.92 -7.83
C ALA A 47 -4.62 8.49 -7.31
N LEU A 48 -3.40 7.96 -7.43
CA LEU A 48 -3.06 6.63 -6.92
C LEU A 48 -3.17 6.54 -5.40
N ILE A 49 -2.68 7.55 -4.64
CA ILE A 49 -2.85 7.62 -3.19
C ILE A 49 -4.34 7.66 -2.83
N HIS A 50 -5.13 8.46 -3.55
CA HIS A 50 -6.56 8.55 -3.30
C HIS A 50 -7.25 7.19 -3.46
N ILE A 51 -6.98 6.47 -4.56
CA ILE A 51 -7.51 5.12 -4.80
C ILE A 51 -6.99 4.13 -3.75
N PHE A 52 -5.71 4.22 -3.37
CA PHE A 52 -5.11 3.31 -2.40
C PHE A 52 -5.78 3.36 -1.02
N ASN A 53 -6.31 4.52 -0.63
CA ASN A 53 -7.11 4.66 0.60
C ASN A 53 -8.40 3.82 0.59
N TYR A 54 -8.96 3.51 -0.58
CA TYR A 54 -10.13 2.63 -0.73
C TYR A 54 -9.74 1.17 -0.94
N VAL A 55 -8.54 0.91 -1.44
CA VAL A 55 -8.01 -0.46 -1.54
C VAL A 55 -7.61 -0.99 -0.17
N TRP A 56 -6.93 -0.17 0.66
CA TRP A 56 -6.36 -0.57 1.94
C TRP A 56 -7.33 -1.28 2.92
N PRO A 57 -8.60 -0.83 3.09
CA PRO A 57 -9.56 -1.50 3.98
C PRO A 57 -9.86 -2.96 3.61
N ASN A 58 -9.64 -3.36 2.36
CA ASN A 58 -9.89 -4.73 1.89
C ASN A 58 -8.87 -5.76 2.44
N MET A 59 -7.85 -5.31 3.18
CA MET A 59 -6.84 -6.17 3.82
C MET A 59 -7.44 -7.22 4.78
N LEU A 60 -8.56 -6.90 5.43
CA LEU A 60 -9.18 -7.78 6.45
C LEU A 60 -10.22 -8.75 5.88
N GLU A 61 -10.27 -8.90 4.56
CA GLU A 61 -11.16 -9.85 3.90
C GLU A 61 -10.66 -11.30 4.10
N ASN A 62 -11.60 -12.25 4.21
CA ASN A 62 -11.22 -13.66 4.42
C ASN A 62 -11.10 -14.47 3.13
N SER A 63 -11.64 -13.96 2.01
CA SER A 63 -11.67 -14.67 0.74
C SER A 63 -10.27 -14.72 0.11
N PRO A 64 -9.73 -15.91 -0.23
CA PRO A 64 -8.38 -16.03 -0.78
C PRO A 64 -8.25 -15.32 -2.14
N HIS A 65 -9.31 -15.32 -2.95
CA HIS A 65 -9.31 -14.63 -4.25
C HIS A 65 -9.21 -13.12 -4.11
N VAL A 66 -9.87 -12.55 -3.10
CA VAL A 66 -9.81 -11.11 -2.83
C VAL A 66 -8.45 -10.73 -2.27
N ILE A 67 -7.92 -11.50 -1.31
CA ILE A 67 -6.59 -11.28 -0.74
C ILE A 67 -5.51 -11.31 -1.81
N GLN A 68 -5.57 -12.25 -2.76
CA GLN A 68 -4.60 -12.32 -3.86
C GLN A 68 -4.61 -11.05 -4.73
N ARG A 69 -5.80 -10.50 -5.04
CA ARG A 69 -5.94 -9.25 -5.81
C ARG A 69 -5.53 -8.03 -4.98
N PHE A 70 -5.80 -8.03 -3.68
CA PHE A 70 -5.32 -7.02 -2.76
C PHE A 70 -3.78 -6.97 -2.77
N ILE A 71 -3.11 -8.11 -2.62
CA ILE A 71 -1.64 -8.19 -2.66
C ILE A 71 -1.11 -7.67 -4.01
N PHE A 72 -1.72 -8.08 -5.12
CA PHE A 72 -1.33 -7.63 -6.46
C PHE A 72 -1.47 -6.11 -6.62
N SER A 73 -2.55 -5.52 -6.11
CA SER A 73 -2.75 -4.06 -6.12
C SER A 73 -1.73 -3.33 -5.23
N CYS A 74 -1.37 -3.89 -4.07
CA CYS A 74 -0.33 -3.36 -3.20
C CYS A 74 1.06 -3.41 -3.85
N ASP A 75 1.38 -4.48 -4.58
CA ASP A 75 2.63 -4.60 -5.34
C ASP A 75 2.71 -3.58 -6.49
N ALA A 76 1.60 -3.38 -7.21
CA ALA A 76 1.51 -2.35 -8.24
C ALA A 76 1.71 -0.94 -7.65
N MET A 77 1.07 -0.65 -6.51
CA MET A 77 1.22 0.60 -5.77
C MET A 77 2.65 0.80 -5.27
N ARG A 78 3.32 -0.27 -4.83
CA ARG A 78 4.73 -0.22 -4.41
C ARG A 78 5.65 0.25 -5.54
N VAL A 79 5.38 -0.18 -6.76
CA VAL A 79 6.15 0.26 -7.94
C VAL A 79 5.85 1.73 -8.26
N SER A 80 4.58 2.14 -8.27
CA SER A 80 4.18 3.46 -8.77
C SER A 80 4.21 4.60 -7.76
N LEU A 81 3.77 4.38 -6.53
CA LEU A 81 3.88 5.35 -5.43
C LEU A 81 5.25 5.33 -4.76
N GLY A 82 6.00 4.27 -5.01
CA GLY A 82 7.25 3.98 -4.33
C GLY A 82 7.04 3.24 -3.01
N PRO A 83 8.06 2.50 -2.58
CA PRO A 83 7.92 1.54 -1.49
C PRO A 83 7.83 2.24 -0.12
N ILE A 84 8.33 3.48 0.02
CA ILE A 84 8.26 4.25 1.28
C ILE A 84 6.81 4.62 1.62
N LYS A 85 6.00 5.00 0.63
CA LYS A 85 4.59 5.33 0.86
C LYS A 85 3.81 4.11 1.31
N VAL A 86 3.97 2.97 0.65
CA VAL A 86 3.32 1.72 1.06
C VAL A 86 3.78 1.29 2.46
N LEU A 87 5.07 1.43 2.79
CA LEU A 87 5.60 1.15 4.13
C LEU A 87 4.90 1.98 5.22
N GLN A 88 4.57 3.24 4.95
CA GLN A 88 3.85 4.10 5.91
C GLN A 88 2.46 3.56 6.27
N TYR A 89 1.75 2.92 5.34
CA TYR A 89 0.48 2.26 5.61
C TYR A 89 0.68 0.96 6.41
N CYS A 90 1.66 0.14 6.03
CA CYS A 90 1.97 -1.11 6.73
C CYS A 90 2.44 -0.90 8.19
N MET A 91 3.13 0.21 8.46
CA MET A 91 3.81 0.43 9.74
C MET A 91 2.84 0.50 10.93
N GLN A 92 1.63 1.04 10.73
CA GLN A 92 0.61 1.13 11.77
C GLN A 92 0.13 -0.24 12.24
N ALA A 93 0.12 -1.20 11.32
CA ALA A 93 -0.43 -2.51 11.57
C ALA A 93 0.64 -3.46 12.18
N LEU A 94 1.94 -3.19 11.99
CA LEU A 94 3.04 -4.13 12.27
C LEU A 94 3.11 -4.60 13.74
N TRP A 95 2.91 -3.68 14.68
CA TRP A 95 2.90 -3.94 16.12
C TRP A 95 1.51 -3.77 16.74
N HIS A 96 0.46 -3.80 15.91
CA HIS A 96 -0.91 -3.66 16.39
C HIS A 96 -1.26 -4.78 17.39
N PRO A 97 -1.92 -4.53 18.53
CA PRO A 97 -2.20 -5.56 19.54
C PRO A 97 -3.00 -6.77 19.04
N ALA A 98 -3.93 -6.54 18.11
CA ALA A 98 -4.76 -7.61 17.52
C ALA A 98 -3.97 -8.47 16.52
N ARG A 99 -3.95 -9.79 16.76
CA ARG A 99 -3.26 -10.76 15.90
C ARG A 99 -3.75 -10.72 14.44
N LYS A 100 -5.07 -10.63 14.23
CA LYS A 100 -5.68 -10.56 12.89
C LYS A 100 -5.19 -9.39 12.04
N VAL A 101 -4.78 -8.30 12.67
CA VAL A 101 -4.26 -7.11 11.97
C VAL A 101 -2.78 -7.30 11.61
N ARG A 102 -2.02 -8.05 12.41
CA ARG A 102 -0.59 -8.31 12.18
C ARG A 102 -0.32 -9.37 11.12
N GLU A 103 -1.15 -10.41 11.08
CA GLU A 103 -0.97 -11.56 10.17
C GLU A 103 -0.87 -11.20 8.68
N PRO A 104 -1.69 -10.30 8.11
CA PRO A 104 -1.63 -9.98 6.68
C PRO A 104 -0.49 -9.03 6.29
N ILE A 105 0.34 -8.57 7.22
CA ILE A 105 1.35 -7.54 6.94
C ILE A 105 2.65 -8.15 6.46
N TRP A 106 3.14 -7.60 5.35
CA TRP A 106 4.37 -8.00 4.71
C TRP A 106 5.49 -7.06 5.18
N LYS A 107 6.64 -7.64 5.52
CA LYS A 107 7.87 -6.86 5.72
C LYS A 107 8.65 -6.93 4.42
N ASP A 108 8.74 -5.80 3.71
CA ASP A 108 9.77 -5.65 2.69
C ASP A 108 10.60 -4.40 2.96
N ALA A 109 11.91 -4.56 2.85
CA ALA A 109 12.90 -3.77 3.55
C ALA A 109 13.35 -2.54 2.76
N LEU A 110 13.26 -1.36 3.39
CA LEU A 110 13.81 -0.12 2.84
C LEU A 110 14.69 0.54 3.88
N VAL A 111 16.01 0.47 3.69
CA VAL A 111 16.99 1.12 4.57
C VAL A 111 16.65 2.61 4.76
N ALA A 112 16.25 3.31 3.69
CA ALA A 112 15.88 4.73 3.73
C ALA A 112 14.49 5.01 4.31
N GLY A 113 13.59 4.01 4.36
CA GLY A 113 12.19 4.21 4.75
C GLY A 113 11.90 3.95 6.23
N TYR A 114 12.82 3.31 6.96
CA TYR A 114 12.58 2.95 8.36
C TYR A 114 12.57 4.17 9.29
N PRO A 115 11.60 4.26 10.22
CA PRO A 115 11.58 5.31 11.22
C PRO A 115 12.78 5.16 12.16
N ARG A 116 13.20 6.28 12.76
CA ARG A 116 14.19 6.28 13.82
C ARG A 116 13.56 5.75 15.11
N ILE A 117 14.09 4.65 15.64
CA ILE A 117 13.68 4.08 16.93
C ILE A 117 14.77 4.42 17.95
N PRO A 118 14.44 5.07 19.08
CA PRO A 118 15.42 5.40 20.10
C PRO A 118 15.96 4.14 20.78
N ASN A 119 17.19 4.22 21.30
CA ASN A 119 17.78 3.13 22.07
C ASN A 119 17.02 2.90 23.37
N THR A 120 17.13 1.68 23.88
CA THR A 120 16.68 1.29 25.21
C THR A 120 17.89 1.00 26.09
N GLU A 121 17.70 0.84 27.40
CA GLU A 121 18.78 0.47 28.32
C GLU A 121 19.49 -0.84 27.93
N ARG A 122 18.76 -1.75 27.28
CA ARG A 122 19.27 -3.09 26.91
C ARG A 122 19.77 -3.18 25.47
N ASN A 123 19.20 -2.40 24.56
CA ASN A 123 19.40 -2.57 23.12
C ASN A 123 19.66 -1.24 22.41
N THR A 124 20.63 -1.26 21.48
CA THR A 124 20.94 -0.17 20.55
C THR A 124 20.16 -0.38 19.26
N TYR A 125 19.25 0.55 18.95
CA TYR A 125 18.37 0.52 17.77
C TYR A 125 18.66 1.64 16.75
N ILE A 126 19.42 2.67 17.14
CA ILE A 126 19.80 3.78 16.26
C ILE A 126 20.87 3.32 15.26
N ARG A 127 20.73 3.77 14.01
CA ARG A 127 21.70 3.60 12.92
C ARG A 127 22.52 4.88 12.79
N TYR A 128 23.62 4.97 13.52
CA TYR A 128 24.42 6.19 13.65
C TYR A 128 25.10 6.62 12.34
N GLU A 129 25.34 5.66 11.44
CA GLU A 129 25.96 5.91 10.14
C GLU A 129 25.12 6.83 9.25
N LEU A 130 23.80 6.87 9.47
CA LEU A 130 22.87 7.74 8.75
C LEU A 130 22.86 9.19 9.30
N ASP A 131 23.48 9.43 10.45
CA ASP A 131 23.54 10.76 11.08
C ASP A 131 24.83 11.52 10.72
N TYR A 132 25.74 10.93 9.93
CA TYR A 132 26.96 11.62 9.51
C TYR A 132 26.64 12.79 8.58
N VAL A 133 27.16 13.97 8.92
CA VAL A 133 27.14 15.18 8.09
C VAL A 133 28.59 15.56 7.83
N LEU A 134 28.96 15.58 6.54
CA LEU A 134 30.29 16.00 6.07
C LEU A 134 30.31 17.50 5.77
#